data_AF-A0A7S4A896-F1
#
_entry.id   AF-A0A7S4A896-F1
#
_cell.length_a   1.000
_cell.length_b   1.000
_cell.length_c   1.000
_cell.angle_alpha   90.00
_cell.angle_beta   90.00
_cell.angle_gamma   90.00
#
_symmetry.space_group_name_H-M   'P 1'
#
loop_
_entity.id
_entity.type
_entity.pdbx_description
1 polymer ?
#
loop_
_entity_poly.entity_id
_entity_poly.type
_entity_poly.pdbx_seq_one_letter_code
_entity_poly.pdbx_strand_id
1 'polypeptide(L)'
;MHPRRVALLALASTAAALQAPRQPTTAQQRQPTTTRRVATLEPPTTKKPLRLKLTSPEPTNDFVKPDGTLDVIPFSAQAEYELKPRQRVIGLAYISTLCTIVASSRIPAFFRLLGLQYAAFSAFEYCFHRWCMHSTYGTWRDKIFSRWNRLHVQHHLDTNPDMTMVEGYNWKGIRFNYLTSRLSVVIGSSVSYLLVKALRLDLPFWPTPIVSWLLAMYHGVLWNKLHTDSHDLQETLTWFDGVKYVRNIPTGNRYARWLLTNHIGHHAIDGKGNYNIVFPGPDHLAGTFYQLKT
;
A
#
# COMPACT_ATOMS: atom_id res chain seq x y z
N MET A 1 -13.96 -9.12 59.23
CA MET A 1 -14.46 -8.42 58.02
C MET A 1 -15.19 -9.44 57.15
N HIS A 2 -16.51 -9.31 57.04
CA HIS A 2 -17.39 -10.27 56.34
C HIS A 2 -17.31 -10.15 54.82
N PRO A 3 -17.27 -11.26 54.06
CA PRO A 3 -17.40 -11.23 52.60
C PRO A 3 -18.87 -11.37 52.19
N ARG A 4 -19.34 -10.50 51.28
CA ARG A 4 -20.60 -10.70 50.55
C ARG A 4 -20.28 -11.15 49.12
N ARG A 5 -20.70 -12.38 48.80
CA ARG A 5 -20.91 -12.92 47.45
C ARG A 5 -22.34 -12.59 47.01
N VAL A 6 -22.53 -12.05 45.81
CA VAL A 6 -23.80 -12.02 45.06
C VAL A 6 -23.41 -12.03 43.57
N ALA A 7 -23.42 -13.19 42.90
CA ALA A 7 -24.51 -13.84 42.16
C ALA A 7 -24.58 -13.41 40.68
N LEU A 8 -24.18 -14.35 39.81
CA LEU A 8 -24.42 -14.34 38.37
C LEU A 8 -25.92 -14.48 38.09
N LEU A 9 -26.45 -13.65 37.17
CA LEU A 9 -27.74 -13.87 36.54
C LEU A 9 -27.51 -14.33 35.09
N ALA A 10 -27.87 -15.58 34.83
CA ALA A 10 -28.03 -16.15 33.52
C ALA A 10 -29.43 -15.81 32.99
N LEU A 11 -29.53 -15.28 31.77
CA LEU A 11 -30.78 -15.15 31.03
C LEU A 11 -30.78 -16.19 29.92
N ALA A 12 -31.55 -17.25 30.15
CA ALA A 12 -32.07 -18.13 29.11
C ALA A 12 -33.47 -17.64 28.75
N SER A 13 -33.75 -17.50 27.46
CA SER A 13 -35.12 -17.45 26.96
C SER A 13 -35.21 -18.17 25.63
N THR A 14 -35.94 -19.27 25.70
CA THR A 14 -36.51 -20.09 24.64
C THR A 14 -37.56 -19.32 23.86
N ALA A 15 -37.52 -19.42 22.53
CA ALA A 15 -38.73 -19.33 21.70
C ALA A 15 -38.55 -20.21 20.47
N ALA A 16 -39.23 -21.35 20.50
CA ALA A 16 -39.48 -22.21 19.35
C ALA A 16 -40.65 -21.64 18.54
N ALA A 17 -40.53 -21.61 17.22
CA ALA A 17 -41.67 -21.49 16.33
C ALA A 17 -41.37 -22.14 14.97
N LEU A 18 -42.02 -23.29 14.76
CA LEU A 18 -42.66 -23.77 13.54
C LEU A 18 -41.84 -23.84 12.24
N GLN A 19 -41.42 -25.07 11.95
CA GLN A 19 -41.07 -25.57 10.62
C GLN A 19 -42.29 -25.57 9.69
N ALA A 20 -42.12 -25.06 8.48
CA ALA A 20 -42.95 -25.41 7.32
C ALA A 20 -42.09 -26.23 6.33
N PRO A 21 -42.63 -27.29 5.69
CA PRO A 21 -41.85 -28.15 4.81
C PRO A 21 -41.57 -27.44 3.47
N ARG A 22 -40.29 -27.21 3.16
CA ARG A 22 -39.87 -26.84 1.80
C ARG A 22 -39.81 -28.09 0.93
N GLN A 23 -40.55 -28.07 -0.18
CA GLN A 23 -40.48 -29.06 -1.24
C GLN A 23 -39.07 -29.07 -1.88
N PRO A 24 -38.55 -30.24 -2.30
CA PRO A 24 -37.33 -30.32 -3.08
C PRO A 24 -37.62 -30.02 -4.54
N THR A 25 -37.17 -28.88 -5.05
CA THR A 25 -37.18 -28.62 -6.49
C THR A 25 -35.91 -29.19 -7.11
N THR A 26 -36.09 -30.33 -7.76
CA THR A 26 -35.09 -30.99 -8.60
C THR A 26 -34.88 -30.15 -9.87
N ALA A 27 -33.79 -29.39 -9.92
CA ALA A 27 -33.28 -28.79 -11.16
C ALA A 27 -31.77 -29.00 -11.22
N GLN A 28 -31.40 -30.24 -11.53
CA GLN A 28 -30.02 -30.66 -11.79
C GLN A 28 -29.62 -30.14 -13.19
N GLN A 29 -29.27 -28.86 -13.28
CA GLN A 29 -28.59 -28.32 -14.46
C GLN A 29 -27.19 -28.96 -14.53
N ARG A 30 -27.05 -29.94 -15.42
CA ARG A 30 -25.75 -30.49 -15.82
C ARG A 30 -24.90 -29.34 -16.39
N GLN A 31 -23.92 -28.88 -15.61
CA GLN A 31 -22.83 -28.08 -16.16
C GLN A 31 -22.00 -28.98 -17.09
N PRO A 32 -21.70 -28.52 -18.33
CA PRO A 32 -20.78 -29.25 -19.18
C PRO A 32 -19.40 -29.25 -18.54
N THR A 33 -18.90 -30.44 -18.23
CA THR A 33 -17.52 -30.70 -17.83
C THR A 33 -16.59 -30.30 -18.97
N THR A 34 -16.25 -29.02 -19.04
CA THR A 34 -15.17 -28.54 -19.88
C THR A 34 -13.88 -28.87 -19.14
N THR A 35 -13.23 -29.93 -19.57
CA THR A 35 -11.87 -30.28 -19.21
C THR A 35 -10.97 -29.09 -19.58
N ARG A 36 -10.75 -28.18 -18.63
CA ARG A 36 -9.86 -27.03 -18.79
C ARG A 36 -8.45 -27.58 -18.86
N ARG A 37 -8.01 -27.88 -20.10
CA ARG A 37 -6.62 -28.13 -20.44
C ARG A 37 -5.85 -26.91 -19.95
N VAL A 38 -5.02 -27.09 -18.93
CA VAL A 38 -4.07 -26.07 -18.49
C VAL A 38 -3.10 -25.92 -19.64
N ALA A 39 -3.38 -24.97 -20.54
CA ALA A 39 -2.42 -24.53 -21.52
C ALA A 39 -1.28 -23.91 -20.73
N THR A 40 -0.13 -24.58 -20.73
CA THR A 40 1.14 -24.00 -20.36
C THR A 40 1.34 -22.81 -21.29
N LEU A 41 1.01 -21.60 -20.83
CA LEU A 41 1.29 -20.37 -21.56
C LEU A 41 2.81 -20.28 -21.65
N GLU A 42 3.36 -20.52 -22.83
CA GLU A 42 4.73 -20.14 -23.12
C GLU A 42 4.87 -18.63 -22.90
N PRO A 43 5.99 -18.17 -22.30
CA PRO A 43 6.22 -16.75 -22.11
C PRO A 43 6.15 -16.04 -23.48
N PRO A 44 5.39 -14.94 -23.62
CA PRO A 44 5.25 -14.25 -24.88
C PRO A 44 6.63 -13.80 -25.36
N THR A 45 6.95 -14.12 -26.62
CA THR A 45 8.14 -13.61 -27.31
C THR A 45 7.96 -12.10 -27.50
N THR A 46 8.44 -11.31 -26.55
CA THR A 46 8.43 -9.85 -26.59
C THR A 46 9.37 -9.33 -27.66
N LYS A 47 8.91 -9.28 -28.91
CA LYS A 47 9.45 -8.31 -29.86
C LYS A 47 8.99 -6.93 -29.40
N LYS A 48 9.89 -6.18 -28.74
CA LYS A 48 9.64 -4.78 -28.36
C LYS A 48 9.17 -4.04 -29.63
N PRO A 49 7.98 -3.41 -29.63
CA PRO A 49 7.53 -2.64 -30.77
C PRO A 49 8.54 -1.53 -31.09
N LEU A 50 8.74 -1.29 -32.39
CA LEU A 50 9.68 -0.28 -32.89
C LEU A 50 9.22 1.09 -32.39
N ARG A 51 10.00 1.67 -31.47
CA ARG A 51 9.72 2.92 -30.77
C ARG A 51 9.81 4.09 -31.75
N LEU A 52 8.67 4.66 -32.16
CA LEU A 52 8.65 5.98 -32.79
C LEU A 52 9.18 6.99 -31.77
N LYS A 53 10.31 7.65 -32.08
CA LYS A 53 10.78 8.80 -31.33
C LYS A 53 9.81 9.97 -31.60
N LEU A 54 8.72 10.06 -30.84
CA LEU A 54 8.05 11.35 -30.67
C LEU A 54 9.09 12.30 -30.06
N THR A 55 9.22 13.50 -30.64
CA THR A 55 9.97 14.59 -30.03
C THR A 55 9.30 14.93 -28.70
N SER A 56 9.90 14.48 -27.60
CA SER A 56 9.43 14.80 -26.25
C SER A 56 9.44 16.33 -26.06
N PRO A 57 8.40 16.90 -25.43
CA PRO A 57 8.40 18.32 -25.07
C PRO A 57 9.60 18.65 -24.17
N GLU A 58 10.02 19.91 -24.12
CA GLU A 58 11.09 20.32 -23.21
C GLU A 58 10.78 19.93 -21.75
N PRO A 59 11.77 19.48 -20.98
CA PRO A 59 11.57 19.06 -19.60
C PRO A 59 11.00 20.19 -18.77
N THR A 60 9.80 20.00 -18.23
CA THR A 60 9.26 20.90 -17.22
C THR A 60 9.91 20.55 -15.88
N ASN A 61 10.50 21.54 -15.20
CA ASN A 61 11.04 21.36 -13.84
C ASN A 61 9.94 21.17 -12.78
N ASP A 62 8.67 21.24 -13.20
CA ASP A 62 7.50 21.07 -12.36
C ASP A 62 6.45 20.22 -13.09
N PHE A 63 5.76 19.38 -12.33
CA PHE A 63 4.60 18.61 -12.79
C PHE A 63 3.33 19.05 -12.06
N VAL A 64 3.33 20.22 -11.40
CA VAL A 64 2.12 20.85 -10.86
C VAL A 64 1.70 21.96 -11.81
N LYS A 65 0.50 21.84 -12.40
CA LYS A 65 -0.10 22.86 -13.24
C LYS A 65 -0.51 24.08 -12.41
N PRO A 66 -0.72 25.25 -13.03
CA PRO A 66 -1.17 26.46 -12.33
C PRO A 66 -2.49 26.29 -11.55
N ASP A 67 -3.34 25.37 -11.97
CA ASP A 67 -4.62 25.04 -11.32
C ASP A 67 -4.47 24.05 -10.14
N GLY A 68 -3.24 23.63 -9.82
CA GLY A 68 -2.92 22.68 -8.75
C GLY A 68 -3.10 21.22 -9.13
N THR A 69 -3.50 20.91 -10.37
CA THR A 69 -3.53 19.53 -10.89
C THR A 69 -2.12 19.07 -11.26
N LEU A 70 -1.96 17.76 -11.48
CA LEU A 70 -0.67 17.15 -11.78
C LEU A 70 -0.54 16.92 -13.29
N ASP A 71 0.65 17.16 -13.83
CA ASP A 71 1.08 16.84 -15.19
C ASP A 71 2.33 15.97 -15.14
N VAL A 72 2.16 14.71 -14.73
CA VAL A 72 3.27 13.81 -14.43
C VAL A 72 3.98 13.35 -15.69
N ILE A 73 3.28 13.30 -16.83
CA ILE A 73 3.71 12.66 -18.08
C ILE A 73 4.98 13.31 -18.67
N PRO A 74 5.07 14.66 -18.82
CA PRO A 74 6.28 15.29 -19.36
C PRO A 74 7.50 15.08 -18.47
N PHE A 75 7.29 15.08 -17.14
CA PHE A 75 8.33 14.88 -16.15
C PHE A 75 8.84 13.43 -16.12
N SER A 76 7.93 12.45 -16.05
CA SER A 76 8.27 11.03 -15.94
C SER A 76 9.03 10.51 -17.16
N ALA A 77 8.68 10.98 -18.37
CA ALA A 77 9.34 10.58 -19.60
C ALA A 77 10.84 10.93 -19.68
N GLN A 78 11.29 11.88 -18.84
CA GLN A 78 12.63 12.47 -18.90
C GLN A 78 13.42 12.29 -17.60
N ALA A 79 12.75 11.93 -16.50
CA ALA A 79 13.35 11.82 -15.18
C ALA A 79 14.35 10.65 -15.11
N GLU A 80 15.62 10.97 -14.93
CA GLU A 80 16.67 9.99 -14.59
C GLU A 80 16.86 9.92 -13.07
N TYR A 81 17.11 8.72 -12.56
CA TYR A 81 17.26 8.47 -11.13
C TYR A 81 18.60 7.81 -10.81
N GLU A 82 19.20 8.22 -9.69
CA GLU A 82 20.47 7.69 -9.20
C GLU A 82 20.39 7.27 -7.73
N LEU A 83 21.14 6.21 -7.39
CA LEU A 83 21.30 5.76 -6.02
C LEU A 83 22.38 6.59 -5.33
N LYS A 84 22.02 7.39 -4.31
CA LYS A 84 23.02 8.14 -3.54
C LYS A 84 23.54 7.36 -2.32
N PRO A 85 24.86 7.29 -2.11
CA PRO A 85 25.44 6.51 -1.00
C PRO A 85 25.17 7.12 0.38
N ARG A 86 24.93 8.44 0.49
CA ARG A 86 24.74 9.14 1.77
C ARG A 86 23.32 9.07 2.34
N GLN A 87 22.40 8.38 1.68
CA GLN A 87 20.99 8.32 2.10
C GLN A 87 20.80 7.58 3.44
N ARG A 88 21.69 6.65 3.78
CA ARG A 88 21.66 5.93 5.07
C ARG A 88 21.82 6.85 6.27
N VAL A 89 22.60 7.93 6.16
CA VAL A 89 22.77 8.89 7.26
C VAL A 89 21.45 9.59 7.55
N ILE A 90 20.70 9.96 6.52
CA ILE A 90 19.37 10.57 6.66
C ILE A 90 18.40 9.56 7.28
N GLY A 91 18.41 8.31 6.80
CA GLY A 91 17.59 7.24 7.39
C GLY A 91 17.89 6.97 8.86
N LEU A 92 19.17 7.02 9.26
CA LEU A 92 19.59 6.89 10.65
C LEU A 92 19.13 8.08 11.51
N ALA A 93 19.32 9.31 11.04
CA ALA A 93 18.83 10.50 11.75
C ALA A 93 17.31 10.47 11.94
N TYR A 94 16.59 10.04 10.90
CA TYR A 94 15.14 9.86 10.92
C TYR A 94 14.70 8.83 11.98
N ILE A 95 15.25 7.61 11.96
CA ILE A 95 14.85 6.56 12.90
C ILE A 95 15.27 6.91 14.34
N SER A 96 16.44 7.52 14.54
CA SER A 96 16.87 8.00 15.86
C SER A 96 15.89 9.02 16.43
N THR A 97 15.48 10.01 15.64
CA THR A 97 14.49 11.02 16.04
C THR A 97 13.17 10.37 16.44
N LEU A 98 12.69 9.42 15.63
CA LEU A 98 11.44 8.70 15.90
C LEU A 98 11.53 7.87 17.20
N CYS A 99 12.64 7.16 17.40
CA CYS A 99 12.91 6.41 18.63
C CYS A 99 12.94 7.33 19.86
N THR A 100 13.59 8.49 19.77
CA THR A 100 13.62 9.49 20.86
C THR A 100 12.21 9.98 21.19
N ILE A 101 11.38 10.25 20.18
CA ILE A 101 9.99 10.66 20.39
C ILE A 101 9.22 9.57 21.12
N VAL A 102 9.27 8.32 20.63
CA VAL A 102 8.52 7.18 21.20
C VAL A 102 8.97 6.86 22.63
N ALA A 103 10.27 6.95 22.91
CA ALA A 103 10.82 6.62 24.23
C ALA A 103 10.64 7.74 25.27
N SER A 104 10.45 8.99 24.86
CA SER A 104 10.39 10.13 25.78
C SER A 104 9.09 10.18 26.58
N SER A 105 9.16 10.01 27.90
CA SER A 105 8.02 10.16 28.81
C SER A 105 7.50 11.60 28.91
N ARG A 106 8.25 12.59 28.42
CA ARG A 106 7.83 14.00 28.35
C ARG A 106 6.84 14.26 27.22
N ILE A 107 6.77 13.38 26.24
CA ILE A 107 5.85 13.51 25.11
C ILE A 107 4.53 12.80 25.48
N PRO A 108 3.37 13.42 25.23
CA PRO A 108 2.08 12.76 25.49
C PRO A 108 1.98 11.39 24.83
N ALA A 109 1.39 10.43 25.55
CA ALA A 109 1.27 9.03 25.09
C ALA A 109 0.64 8.90 23.69
N PHE A 110 -0.30 9.79 23.36
CA PHE A 110 -0.91 9.85 22.03
C PHE A 110 0.13 10.06 20.90
N PHE A 111 1.01 11.06 21.02
CA PHE A 111 2.01 11.34 19.99
C PHE A 111 3.10 10.27 19.92
N ARG A 112 3.47 9.68 21.07
CA ARG A 112 4.38 8.53 21.13
C ARG A 112 3.78 7.32 20.41
N LEU A 113 2.50 7.03 20.63
CA LEU A 113 1.79 5.95 19.96
C LEU A 113 1.64 6.22 18.45
N LEU A 114 1.36 7.47 18.07
CA LEU A 114 1.31 7.88 16.67
C LEU A 114 2.68 7.67 15.99
N GLY A 115 3.78 8.06 16.63
CA GLY A 115 5.13 7.83 16.13
C GLY A 115 5.46 6.34 15.98
N LEU A 116 5.08 5.52 16.97
CA LEU A 116 5.25 4.07 16.92
C LEU A 116 4.44 3.44 15.77
N GLN A 117 3.19 3.88 15.58
CA GLN A 117 2.33 3.39 14.50
C GLN A 117 2.86 3.82 13.14
N TYR A 118 3.33 5.07 12.99
CA TYR A 118 4.01 5.50 11.77
C TYR A 118 5.22 4.60 11.48
N ALA A 119 6.06 4.30 12.49
CA ALA A 119 7.22 3.43 12.33
C ALA A 119 6.80 2.03 11.82
N ALA A 120 5.77 1.45 12.43
CA ALA A 120 5.25 0.14 12.04
C ALA A 120 4.66 0.15 10.62
N PHE A 121 3.90 1.18 10.24
CA PHE A 121 3.28 1.28 8.91
C PHE A 121 4.30 1.55 7.81
N SER A 122 5.26 2.46 8.03
CA SER A 122 6.34 2.72 7.07
C SER A 122 7.17 1.46 6.82
N ALA A 123 7.54 0.74 7.89
CA ALA A 123 8.24 -0.52 7.79
C ALA A 123 7.39 -1.59 7.07
N PHE A 124 6.10 -1.71 7.41
CA PHE A 124 5.18 -2.62 6.73
C PHE A 124 5.12 -2.32 5.23
N GLU A 125 4.86 -1.08 4.84
CA GLU A 125 4.76 -0.67 3.44
C GLU A 125 6.04 -1.03 2.67
N TYR A 126 7.19 -0.67 3.22
CA TYR A 126 8.49 -1.01 2.66
C TYR A 126 8.68 -2.51 2.46
N CYS A 127 8.48 -3.30 3.53
CA CYS A 127 8.68 -4.75 3.50
C CYS A 127 7.70 -5.43 2.54
N PHE A 128 6.45 -4.98 2.56
CA PHE A 128 5.38 -5.51 1.74
C PHE A 128 5.65 -5.24 0.26
N HIS A 129 5.99 -4.00 -0.07
CA HIS A 129 6.27 -3.62 -1.43
C HIS A 129 7.54 -4.31 -1.96
N ARG A 130 8.63 -4.30 -1.19
CA ARG A 130 9.91 -4.90 -1.62
C ARG A 130 9.88 -6.43 -1.68
N TRP A 131 9.35 -7.10 -0.67
CA TRP A 131 9.50 -8.56 -0.53
C TRP A 131 8.23 -9.36 -0.79
N CYS A 132 7.06 -8.73 -0.81
CA CYS A 132 5.80 -9.39 -1.16
C CYS A 132 5.39 -9.04 -2.59
N MET A 133 5.31 -7.75 -2.93
CA MET A 133 4.91 -7.30 -4.27
C MET A 133 6.01 -7.50 -5.31
N HIS A 134 7.28 -7.29 -4.96
CA HIS A 134 8.46 -7.55 -5.81
C HIS A 134 9.19 -8.87 -5.48
N SER A 135 8.47 -9.85 -4.94
CA SER A 135 9.05 -11.18 -4.69
C SER A 135 9.51 -11.86 -5.99
N THR A 136 10.65 -12.55 -5.95
CA THR A 136 11.15 -13.32 -7.09
C THR A 136 10.22 -14.50 -7.39
N TYR A 137 9.86 -14.67 -8.66
CA TYR A 137 8.97 -15.72 -9.14
C TYR A 137 9.42 -17.11 -8.66
N GLY A 138 8.47 -17.92 -8.18
CA GLY A 138 8.71 -19.29 -7.74
C GLY A 138 9.27 -19.45 -6.32
N THR A 139 9.70 -18.36 -5.68
CA THR A 139 10.12 -18.39 -4.27
C THR A 139 8.94 -18.69 -3.32
N TRP A 140 9.24 -19.10 -2.09
CA TRP A 140 8.19 -19.33 -1.09
C TRP A 140 7.38 -18.06 -0.78
N ARG A 141 8.02 -16.88 -0.84
CA ARG A 141 7.35 -15.59 -0.67
C ARG A 141 6.37 -15.32 -1.81
N ASP A 142 6.79 -15.57 -3.04
CA ASP A 142 5.91 -15.48 -4.21
C ASP A 142 4.70 -16.41 -4.07
N LYS A 143 4.88 -17.63 -3.57
CA LYS A 143 3.74 -18.55 -3.35
C LYS A 143 2.73 -17.99 -2.34
N ILE A 144 3.20 -17.47 -1.21
CA ILE A 144 2.34 -16.89 -0.17
C ILE A 144 1.68 -15.59 -0.62
N PHE A 145 2.42 -14.73 -1.31
CA PHE A 145 1.98 -13.38 -1.71
C PHE A 145 1.63 -13.25 -3.18
N SER A 146 1.43 -14.37 -3.88
CA SER A 146 1.25 -14.46 -5.33
C SER A 146 0.19 -13.49 -5.85
N ARG A 147 -0.93 -13.35 -5.14
CA ARG A 147 -1.98 -12.40 -5.49
C ARG A 147 -1.46 -10.96 -5.60
N TRP A 148 -0.71 -10.48 -4.61
CA TRP A 148 -0.18 -9.12 -4.60
C TRP A 148 0.98 -8.98 -5.57
N ASN A 149 1.87 -9.98 -5.64
CA ASN A 149 2.98 -9.98 -6.57
C ASN A 149 2.51 -9.90 -8.04
N ARG A 150 1.60 -10.79 -8.45
CA ARG A 150 1.13 -10.83 -9.85
C ARG A 150 0.41 -9.57 -10.26
N LEU A 151 -0.43 -9.01 -9.37
CA LEU A 151 -1.12 -7.74 -9.64
C LEU A 151 -0.14 -6.58 -9.76
N HIS A 152 0.88 -6.53 -8.89
CA HIS A 152 1.88 -5.46 -8.90
C HIS A 152 2.84 -5.54 -10.09
N VAL A 153 3.36 -6.73 -10.37
CA VAL A 153 4.24 -6.96 -11.54
C VAL A 153 3.47 -6.68 -12.83
N GLN A 154 2.21 -7.12 -12.94
CA GLN A 154 1.39 -6.79 -14.11
C GLN A 154 1.20 -5.28 -14.23
N HIS A 155 0.97 -4.57 -13.13
CA HIS A 155 0.89 -3.12 -13.14
C HIS A 155 2.18 -2.46 -13.67
N HIS A 156 3.36 -2.92 -13.26
CA HIS A 156 4.63 -2.47 -13.84
C HIS A 156 4.72 -2.72 -15.35
N LEU A 157 4.28 -3.89 -15.81
CA LEU A 157 4.28 -4.25 -17.24
C LEU A 157 3.27 -3.44 -18.07
N ASP A 158 2.15 -3.07 -17.47
CA ASP A 158 1.08 -2.30 -18.09
C ASP A 158 1.34 -0.78 -18.06
N THR A 159 2.40 -0.34 -17.37
CA THR A 159 2.75 1.08 -17.22
C THR A 159 3.80 1.47 -18.26
N ASN A 160 3.49 2.47 -19.08
CA ASN A 160 4.43 3.06 -20.03
C ASN A 160 5.51 3.89 -19.31
N PRO A 161 6.66 4.18 -19.96
CA PRO A 161 7.72 4.99 -19.35
C PRO A 161 7.29 6.40 -18.91
N ASP A 162 6.23 6.94 -19.51
CA ASP A 162 5.65 8.24 -19.17
C ASP A 162 4.56 8.14 -18.07
N MET A 163 4.46 6.97 -17.41
CA MET A 163 3.47 6.62 -16.39
C MET A 163 2.03 6.43 -16.90
N THR A 164 1.75 6.60 -18.19
CA THR A 164 0.43 6.25 -18.73
C THR A 164 0.21 4.73 -18.73
N MET A 165 -1.04 4.28 -18.77
CA MET A 165 -1.37 2.84 -18.82
C MET A 165 -1.64 2.38 -20.26
N VAL A 166 -1.28 1.13 -20.57
CA VAL A 166 -1.69 0.47 -21.82
C VAL A 166 -3.20 0.23 -21.87
N GLU A 167 -3.77 0.10 -23.08
CA GLU A 167 -5.19 -0.23 -23.25
C GLU A 167 -5.53 -1.59 -22.61
N GLY A 168 -6.66 -1.65 -21.90
CA GLY A 168 -7.11 -2.89 -21.24
C GLY A 168 -6.33 -3.28 -19.97
N TYR A 169 -5.51 -2.37 -19.42
CA TYR A 169 -4.76 -2.61 -18.19
C TYR A 169 -5.64 -3.10 -17.03
N ASN A 170 -5.04 -3.86 -16.12
CA ASN A 170 -5.74 -4.33 -14.93
C ASN A 170 -5.69 -3.31 -13.79
N TRP A 171 -6.71 -2.46 -13.69
CA TRP A 171 -6.83 -1.43 -12.63
C TRP A 171 -6.73 -1.97 -11.19
N LYS A 172 -6.95 -3.26 -10.95
CA LYS A 172 -6.82 -3.85 -9.62
C LYS A 172 -5.37 -3.87 -9.11
N GLY A 173 -4.38 -3.77 -10.01
CA GLY A 173 -2.96 -3.67 -9.65
C GLY A 173 -2.57 -2.33 -9.05
N ILE A 174 -3.37 -1.29 -9.29
CA ILE A 174 -3.07 0.09 -8.89
C ILE A 174 -3.62 0.38 -7.48
N ARG A 175 -4.76 -0.18 -7.12
CA ARG A 175 -5.40 0.14 -5.85
C ARG A 175 -4.77 -0.51 -4.62
N PHE A 176 -4.83 0.21 -3.51
CA PHE A 176 -4.72 -0.35 -2.18
C PHE A 176 -6.08 -0.87 -1.71
N ASN A 177 -6.22 -2.19 -1.65
CA ASN A 177 -7.50 -2.83 -1.36
C ASN A 177 -7.77 -3.01 0.14
N TYR A 178 -9.03 -3.24 0.52
CA TYR A 178 -9.44 -3.46 1.92
C TYR A 178 -8.78 -4.65 2.59
N LEU A 179 -8.42 -5.70 1.84
CA LEU A 179 -7.68 -6.83 2.42
C LEU A 179 -6.30 -6.36 2.89
N THR A 180 -5.59 -5.59 2.06
CA THR A 180 -4.30 -5.01 2.42
C THR A 180 -4.45 -4.02 3.58
N SER A 181 -5.45 -3.12 3.55
CA SER A 181 -5.69 -2.19 4.68
C SER A 181 -5.96 -2.92 5.99
N ARG A 182 -6.81 -3.96 6.00
CA ARG A 182 -7.06 -4.77 7.21
C ARG A 182 -5.80 -5.47 7.70
N LEU A 183 -4.99 -6.00 6.76
CA LEU A 183 -3.72 -6.63 7.10
C LEU A 183 -2.75 -5.62 7.74
N SER A 184 -2.68 -4.38 7.21
CA SER A 184 -1.89 -3.30 7.80
C SER A 184 -2.36 -2.98 9.22
N VAL A 185 -3.67 -2.96 9.48
CA VAL A 185 -4.20 -2.72 10.84
C VAL A 185 -3.77 -3.81 11.81
N VAL A 186 -3.91 -5.08 11.42
CA VAL A 186 -3.53 -6.23 12.25
C VAL A 186 -2.03 -6.24 12.52
N ILE A 187 -1.20 -6.07 11.48
CA ILE A 187 0.26 -6.04 11.61
C ILE A 187 0.70 -4.84 12.45
N GLY A 188 0.23 -3.63 12.14
CA GLY A 188 0.57 -2.41 12.88
C GLY A 188 0.20 -2.49 14.35
N SER A 189 -0.96 -3.07 14.67
CA SER A 189 -1.39 -3.30 16.06
C SER A 189 -0.54 -4.34 16.78
N SER A 190 -0.26 -5.47 16.11
CA SER A 190 0.52 -6.57 16.69
C SER A 190 1.97 -6.19 16.93
N VAL A 191 2.61 -5.56 15.95
CA VAL A 191 3.99 -5.07 16.06
C VAL A 191 4.09 -4.01 17.15
N SER A 192 3.18 -3.04 17.19
CA SER A 192 3.19 -2.01 18.22
C SER A 192 3.00 -2.59 19.62
N TYR A 193 2.08 -3.56 19.79
CA TYR A 193 1.91 -4.27 21.06
C TYR A 193 3.20 -4.96 21.52
N LEU A 194 3.83 -5.72 20.62
CA LEU A 194 5.07 -6.43 20.92
C LEU A 194 6.20 -5.47 21.28
N LEU A 195 6.34 -4.35 20.56
CA LEU A 195 7.35 -3.33 20.84
C LEU A 195 7.09 -2.63 22.18
N VAL A 196 5.85 -2.28 22.48
CA VAL A 196 5.46 -1.71 23.78
C VAL A 196 5.84 -2.65 24.93
N LYS A 197 5.55 -3.95 24.80
CA LYS A 197 5.89 -4.95 25.82
C LYS A 197 7.39 -5.19 25.92
N ALA A 198 8.08 -5.38 24.79
CA ALA A 198 9.51 -5.71 24.75
C ALA A 198 10.37 -4.55 25.27
N LEU A 199 10.03 -3.32 24.90
CA LEU A 199 10.76 -2.11 25.28
C LEU A 199 10.24 -1.48 26.58
N ARG A 200 9.26 -2.13 27.23
CA ARG A 200 8.60 -1.63 28.46
C ARG A 200 8.15 -0.18 28.33
N LEU A 201 7.58 0.16 27.18
CA LEU A 201 7.03 1.50 26.96
C LEU A 201 5.77 1.65 27.81
N ASP A 202 5.72 2.68 28.64
CA ASP A 202 4.50 3.06 29.35
C ASP A 202 3.52 3.73 28.38
N LEU A 203 2.87 2.91 27.55
CA LEU A 203 1.90 3.30 26.54
C LEU A 203 0.63 2.44 26.65
N PRO A 204 -0.57 3.05 26.57
CA PRO A 204 -1.82 2.32 26.66
C PRO A 204 -2.04 1.46 25.40
N PHE A 205 -2.43 0.20 25.59
CA PHE A 205 -2.71 -0.69 24.46
C PHE A 205 -4.03 -0.36 23.76
N TRP A 206 -5.09 -0.05 24.51
CA TRP A 206 -6.46 0.10 23.97
C TRP A 206 -6.60 1.07 22.77
N PRO A 207 -5.91 2.23 22.71
CA PRO A 207 -5.96 3.09 21.52
C PRO A 207 -5.19 2.56 20.30
N THR A 208 -4.33 1.54 20.45
CA THR A 208 -3.45 1.01 19.40
C THR A 208 -4.23 0.56 18.15
N PRO A 209 -5.31 -0.25 18.24
CA PRO A 209 -6.06 -0.66 17.06
C PRO A 209 -6.78 0.50 16.38
N ILE A 210 -7.25 1.50 17.14
CA ILE A 210 -7.94 2.68 16.59
C ILE A 210 -6.95 3.55 15.82
N VAL A 211 -5.80 3.85 16.41
CA VAL A 211 -4.74 4.63 15.74
C VAL A 211 -4.26 3.89 14.49
N SER A 212 -4.05 2.58 14.59
CA SER A 212 -3.69 1.74 13.44
C SER A 212 -4.74 1.78 12.32
N TRP A 213 -6.03 1.70 12.66
CA TRP A 213 -7.12 1.85 11.69
C TRP A 213 -7.15 3.23 11.03
N LEU A 214 -6.97 4.31 11.79
CA LEU A 214 -6.90 5.67 11.25
C LEU A 214 -5.70 5.84 10.30
N LEU A 215 -4.53 5.31 10.65
CA LEU A 215 -3.37 5.32 9.75
C LEU A 215 -3.61 4.49 8.49
N ALA A 216 -4.24 3.32 8.59
CA ALA A 216 -4.57 2.52 7.42
C ALA A 216 -5.56 3.22 6.49
N MET A 217 -6.52 3.97 7.05
CA MET A 217 -7.43 4.81 6.28
C MET A 217 -6.69 5.97 5.60
N TYR A 218 -5.86 6.71 6.35
CA TYR A 218 -5.01 7.76 5.79
C TYR A 218 -4.11 7.24 4.67
N HIS A 219 -3.47 6.09 4.89
CA HIS A 219 -2.64 5.43 3.90
C HIS A 219 -3.44 5.05 2.65
N GLY A 220 -4.60 4.40 2.83
CA GLY A 220 -5.46 4.01 1.71
C GLY A 220 -5.96 5.21 0.90
N VAL A 221 -6.33 6.31 1.58
CA VAL A 221 -6.72 7.58 0.93
C VAL A 221 -5.57 8.13 0.08
N LEU A 222 -4.38 8.30 0.67
CA LEU A 222 -3.25 8.88 -0.04
C LEU A 222 -2.74 7.98 -1.16
N TRP A 223 -2.63 6.67 -0.93
CA TRP A 223 -2.23 5.72 -1.96
C TRP A 223 -3.21 5.78 -3.13
N ASN A 224 -4.50 5.60 -2.87
CA ASN A 224 -5.50 5.55 -3.94
C ASN A 224 -5.69 6.91 -4.62
N LYS A 225 -5.27 8.03 -4.02
CA LYS A 225 -5.20 9.33 -4.69
C LYS A 225 -3.93 9.45 -5.54
N LEU A 226 -2.75 9.39 -4.91
CA LEU A 226 -1.48 9.71 -5.54
C LEU A 226 -1.08 8.67 -6.59
N HIS A 227 -1.31 7.39 -6.32
CA HIS A 227 -0.97 6.33 -7.28
C HIS A 227 -1.86 6.44 -8.53
N THR A 228 -3.16 6.61 -8.33
CA THR A 228 -4.17 6.75 -9.40
C THR A 228 -3.91 8.03 -10.23
N ASP A 229 -3.60 9.16 -9.57
CA ASP A 229 -3.19 10.40 -10.25
C ASP A 229 -1.88 10.26 -11.04
N SER A 230 -0.94 9.44 -10.58
CA SER A 230 0.34 9.21 -11.28
C SER A 230 0.14 8.57 -12.66
N HIS A 231 -0.99 7.88 -12.85
CA HIS A 231 -1.35 7.16 -14.07
C HIS A 231 -2.48 7.84 -14.86
N ASP A 232 -2.88 9.06 -14.47
CA ASP A 232 -4.02 9.78 -15.03
C ASP A 232 -5.34 8.98 -14.99
N LEU A 233 -5.57 8.30 -13.87
CA LEU A 233 -6.75 7.47 -13.63
C LEU A 233 -7.60 8.13 -12.54
N GLN A 234 -8.94 8.14 -12.66
CA GLN A 234 -9.79 8.74 -11.61
C GLN A 234 -11.07 7.98 -11.24
N GLU A 235 -11.55 7.00 -12.03
CA GLU A 235 -12.99 6.66 -11.98
C GLU A 235 -13.36 5.21 -11.66
N THR A 236 -12.41 4.31 -11.40
CA THR A 236 -12.74 2.87 -11.29
C THR A 236 -12.86 2.31 -9.87
N LEU A 237 -12.56 3.09 -8.82
CA LEU A 237 -12.52 2.58 -7.45
C LEU A 237 -13.84 2.74 -6.70
N THR A 238 -14.49 1.62 -6.37
CA THR A 238 -15.69 1.58 -5.53
C THR A 238 -15.35 1.31 -4.05
N TRP A 239 -16.31 1.53 -3.15
CA TRP A 239 -16.22 1.16 -1.73
C TRP A 239 -16.11 -0.35 -1.47
N PHE A 240 -16.24 -1.19 -2.49
CA PHE A 240 -15.97 -2.63 -2.34
C PHE A 240 -14.52 -2.99 -2.69
N ASP A 241 -13.80 -2.03 -3.28
CA ASP A 241 -12.44 -2.24 -3.76
C ASP A 241 -11.38 -1.77 -2.77
N GLY A 242 -11.67 -0.75 -2.00
CA GLY A 242 -10.73 -0.15 -1.06
C GLY A 242 -11.28 1.17 -0.57
N VAL A 243 -10.42 1.94 0.06
CA VAL A 243 -10.75 3.35 0.31
C VAL A 243 -10.98 4.03 -1.05
N LYS A 244 -12.14 4.67 -1.22
CA LYS A 244 -12.50 5.32 -2.49
C LYS A 244 -11.45 6.38 -2.86
N TYR A 245 -11.22 6.55 -4.16
CA TYR A 245 -10.50 7.72 -4.68
C TYR A 245 -11.18 9.03 -4.22
N VAL A 246 -10.39 9.97 -3.70
CA VAL A 246 -10.87 11.26 -3.20
C VAL A 246 -10.26 12.38 -4.04
N ARG A 247 -11.08 13.03 -4.88
CA ARG A 247 -10.64 14.06 -5.83
C ARG A 247 -9.96 15.27 -5.17
N ASN A 248 -10.53 15.76 -4.08
CA ASN A 248 -10.22 17.09 -3.53
C ASN A 248 -9.09 17.07 -2.49
N ILE A 249 -8.14 16.14 -2.60
CA ILE A 249 -6.96 16.13 -1.75
C ILE A 249 -5.88 17.00 -2.42
N PRO A 250 -5.35 18.03 -1.73
CA PRO A 250 -4.31 18.87 -2.31
C PRO A 250 -3.03 18.08 -2.58
N THR A 251 -2.65 17.94 -3.85
CA THR A 251 -1.44 17.23 -4.28
C THR A 251 -0.30 18.17 -4.71
N GLY A 252 -0.54 19.48 -4.78
CA GLY A 252 0.49 20.47 -5.15
C GLY A 252 1.52 20.79 -4.06
N ASN A 253 1.36 20.26 -2.84
CA ASN A 253 2.29 20.52 -1.74
C ASN A 253 3.61 19.72 -1.90
N ARG A 254 4.68 20.18 -1.24
CA ARG A 254 6.02 19.56 -1.33
C ARG A 254 6.03 18.08 -0.98
N TYR A 255 5.22 17.66 -0.02
CA TYR A 255 5.15 16.27 0.42
C TYR A 255 4.54 15.37 -0.65
N ALA A 256 3.37 15.74 -1.19
CA ALA A 256 2.74 15.01 -2.28
C ALA A 256 3.62 14.95 -3.54
N ARG A 257 4.31 16.05 -3.87
CA ARG A 257 5.30 16.07 -4.95
C ARG A 257 6.46 15.10 -4.70
N TRP A 258 6.96 15.04 -3.47
CA TRP A 258 7.99 14.07 -3.11
C TRP A 258 7.50 12.63 -3.28
N LEU A 259 6.29 12.31 -2.82
CA LEU A 259 5.70 10.97 -2.94
C LEU A 259 5.55 10.54 -4.41
N LEU A 260 5.03 11.44 -5.26
CA LEU A 260 4.88 11.21 -6.69
C LEU A 260 6.24 11.01 -7.37
N THR A 261 7.19 11.91 -7.12
CA THR A 261 8.56 11.81 -7.66
C THR A 261 9.22 10.50 -7.25
N ASN A 262 9.02 10.07 -6.00
CA ASN A 262 9.56 8.82 -5.49
C ASN A 262 8.94 7.61 -6.21
N HIS A 263 7.62 7.59 -6.38
CA HIS A 263 6.90 6.52 -7.07
C HIS A 263 7.22 6.44 -8.57
N ILE A 264 7.33 7.57 -9.27
CA ILE A 264 7.81 7.60 -10.67
C ILE A 264 9.21 6.99 -10.74
N GLY A 265 10.08 7.36 -9.79
CA GLY A 265 11.42 6.79 -9.69
C GLY A 265 11.41 5.28 -9.50
N HIS A 266 10.44 4.74 -8.75
CA HIS A 266 10.25 3.30 -8.59
C HIS A 266 9.98 2.59 -9.93
N HIS A 267 9.13 3.16 -10.79
CA HIS A 267 8.88 2.63 -12.13
C HIS A 267 10.10 2.81 -13.06
N ALA A 268 10.73 3.99 -13.03
CA ALA A 268 11.87 4.32 -13.88
C ALA A 268 13.09 3.41 -13.66
N ILE A 269 13.25 2.85 -12.45
CA ILE A 269 14.35 1.93 -12.09
C ILE A 269 13.93 0.46 -12.05
N ASP A 270 12.80 0.09 -12.67
CA ASP A 270 12.27 -1.28 -12.72
C ASP A 270 12.03 -1.91 -11.33
N GLY A 271 11.55 -1.13 -10.36
CA GLY A 271 11.22 -1.63 -9.02
C GLY A 271 12.41 -2.00 -8.14
N LYS A 272 13.62 -1.54 -8.47
CA LYS A 272 14.85 -1.81 -7.70
C LYS A 272 15.00 -1.00 -6.39
N GLY A 273 14.16 0.00 -6.18
CA GLY A 273 14.20 0.91 -5.03
C GLY A 273 12.92 1.72 -4.89
N ASN A 274 12.91 2.73 -4.02
CA ASN A 274 11.77 3.63 -3.79
C ASN A 274 10.47 2.89 -3.44
N TYR A 275 10.55 1.98 -2.47
CA TYR A 275 9.43 1.13 -2.07
C TYR A 275 8.37 1.83 -1.20
N ASN A 276 8.70 2.95 -0.54
CA ASN A 276 7.76 3.74 0.24
C ASN A 276 6.95 4.68 -0.66
N ILE A 277 5.64 4.46 -0.80
CA ILE A 277 4.75 5.29 -1.62
C ILE A 277 4.05 6.37 -0.79
N VAL A 278 3.64 6.05 0.44
CA VAL A 278 2.90 6.96 1.33
C VAL A 278 3.72 7.37 2.55
N PHE A 279 4.45 6.46 3.17
CA PHE A 279 5.20 6.74 4.41
C PHE A 279 6.71 6.68 4.19
N PRO A 280 7.41 7.81 4.01
CA PRO A 280 8.86 7.84 3.84
C PRO A 280 9.63 7.29 5.04
N GLY A 281 10.88 6.91 4.77
CA GLY A 281 11.91 6.64 5.78
C GLY A 281 12.70 5.35 5.50
N PRO A 282 12.04 4.17 5.46
CA PRO A 282 12.72 2.89 5.30
C PRO A 282 13.63 2.76 4.07
N ASP A 283 13.28 3.34 2.92
CA ASP A 283 14.18 3.37 1.75
C ASP A 283 15.53 4.05 2.05
N HIS A 284 15.53 5.13 2.82
CA HIS A 284 16.76 5.83 3.21
C HIS A 284 17.59 4.95 4.14
N LEU A 285 16.95 4.32 5.12
CA LEU A 285 17.61 3.43 6.08
C LEU A 285 18.22 2.21 5.39
N ALA A 286 17.49 1.58 4.47
CA ALA A 286 17.94 0.41 3.74
C ALA A 286 18.95 0.75 2.63
N GLY A 287 19.08 2.02 2.24
CA GLY A 287 19.86 2.44 1.08
C GLY A 287 19.24 1.96 -0.23
N THR A 288 17.91 2.01 -0.33
CA THR A 288 17.14 1.74 -1.55
C THR A 288 16.42 3.00 -2.07
N PHE A 289 16.76 4.17 -1.54
CA PHE A 289 16.25 5.45 -2.02
C PHE A 289 17.07 5.96 -3.22
N TYR A 290 16.39 6.10 -4.35
CA TYR A 290 16.87 6.72 -5.57
C TYR A 290 16.27 8.12 -5.70
N GLN A 291 17.13 9.07 -6.02
CA GLN A 291 16.73 10.46 -6.20
C GLN A 291 16.84 10.87 -7.66
N LEU A 292 16.14 11.94 -8.03
CA LEU A 292 16.27 12.56 -9.34
C LEU A 292 17.72 13.02 -9.54
N LYS A 293 18.25 12.75 -10.74
CA LYS A 293 19.55 13.24 -11.19
C LYS A 293 19.40 14.71 -11.58
N THR A 294 20.14 15.57 -10.89
CA THR A 294 20.17 17.03 -11.08
C THR A 294 21.37 17.45 -11.89
#